data_AF-A0A6Y1VP16-F1
#
_entry.id   AF-A0A6Y1VP16-F1
#
_cell.length_a   1.000
_cell.length_b   1.000
_cell.length_c   1.000
_cell.angle_alpha   90.00
_cell.angle_beta   90.00
_cell.angle_gamma   90.00
#
_symmetry.space_group_name_H-M   'P 1'
#
loop_
_entity.id
_entity.type
_entity.pdbx_description
1 polymer ?
#
loop_
_entity_poly.entity_id
_entity_poly.type
_entity_poly.pdbx_seq_one_letter_code
_entity_poly.pdbx_strand_id
1 'polypeptide(L)'
;MLDNSTFDYKPHLKSAYIDPIRTVTVIDDEYPTIDDLISSTKDSFSQDNISRLKDIIDISRSEEYNWLLDVYNGKEKKIQEGTVSNRLYHSDLLILDYHLDGEDSGYCKKSIDIIKNLSENRHFNIVAVHTKGYDGQKGSVNEVLIDIITSLQERPAISI
;
A
#
# COMPACT_ATOMS: atom_id res chain seq x y z
N MET A 1 -1.66 20.92 -36.57
CA MET A 1 -1.28 20.72 -35.17
C MET A 1 -2.57 20.42 -34.43
N LEU A 2 -2.67 19.25 -33.77
CA LEU A 2 -3.87 18.91 -33.00
C LEU A 2 -3.94 19.80 -31.76
N ASP A 3 -5.11 20.39 -31.54
CA ASP A 3 -5.39 21.24 -30.39
C ASP A 3 -5.41 20.37 -29.12
N ASN A 4 -4.35 20.47 -28.32
CA ASN A 4 -4.15 19.68 -27.09
C ASN A 4 -5.19 19.95 -25.99
N SER A 5 -6.09 20.93 -26.18
CA SER A 5 -7.11 21.30 -25.19
C SER A 5 -8.30 20.32 -25.11
N THR A 6 -8.42 19.38 -26.05
CA THR A 6 -9.55 18.43 -26.13
C THR A 6 -9.17 16.96 -25.93
N PHE A 7 -7.89 16.64 -25.71
CA PHE A 7 -7.45 15.26 -25.51
C PHE A 7 -7.73 14.78 -24.07
N ASP A 8 -8.63 13.82 -23.91
CA ASP A 8 -8.91 13.19 -22.62
C ASP A 8 -7.91 12.07 -22.34
N TYR A 9 -7.02 12.31 -21.37
CA TYR A 9 -6.03 11.34 -20.92
C TYR A 9 -6.61 10.23 -20.05
N LYS A 10 -7.78 10.44 -19.42
CA LYS A 10 -8.30 9.51 -18.40
C LYS A 10 -8.54 8.09 -18.93
N PRO A 11 -9.15 7.86 -20.11
CA PRO A 11 -9.35 6.52 -20.64
C PRO A 11 -8.03 5.80 -20.91
N HIS A 12 -7.01 6.55 -21.36
CA HIS A 12 -5.69 6.01 -21.65
C HIS A 12 -4.93 5.62 -20.37
N LEU A 13 -5.01 6.46 -19.33
CA LEU A 13 -4.45 6.14 -18.01
C LEU A 13 -5.14 4.92 -17.39
N LYS A 14 -6.48 4.84 -17.50
CA LYS A 14 -7.25 3.68 -17.02
C LYS A 14 -6.81 2.40 -17.73
N SER A 15 -6.74 2.42 -19.06
CA SER A 15 -6.33 1.27 -19.85
C SER A 15 -4.87 0.84 -19.61
N ALA A 16 -3.99 1.77 -19.26
CA ALA A 16 -2.57 1.49 -19.04
C ALA A 16 -2.26 1.01 -17.61
N TYR A 17 -2.94 1.54 -16.59
CA TYR A 17 -2.56 1.34 -15.19
C TYR A 17 -3.63 0.69 -14.32
N ILE A 18 -4.92 0.80 -14.67
CA ILE A 18 -6.03 0.30 -13.84
C ILE A 18 -6.58 -1.01 -14.39
N ASP A 19 -6.96 -1.04 -15.67
CA ASP A 19 -7.54 -2.23 -16.32
C ASP A 19 -6.59 -3.46 -16.31
N PRO A 20 -5.26 -3.30 -16.36
CA PRO A 20 -4.34 -4.44 -16.29
C PRO A 20 -4.16 -5.06 -14.89
N ILE A 21 -4.66 -4.42 -13.82
CA ILE A 21 -4.51 -4.95 -12.45
C ILE A 21 -5.19 -6.31 -12.36
N ARG A 22 -4.46 -7.32 -11.87
CA ARG A 22 -4.97 -8.67 -11.60
C ARG A 22 -4.74 -9.10 -10.17
N THR A 23 -3.80 -8.47 -9.49
CA THR A 23 -3.36 -8.84 -8.15
C THR A 23 -3.34 -7.62 -7.25
N VAL A 24 -3.97 -7.75 -6.08
CA VAL A 24 -4.04 -6.74 -5.04
C VAL A 24 -3.49 -7.34 -3.76
N THR A 25 -2.60 -6.61 -3.12
CA THR A 25 -2.12 -6.96 -1.79
C THR A 25 -2.44 -5.84 -0.82
N VAL A 26 -3.00 -6.18 0.34
CA VAL A 26 -3.28 -5.25 1.43
C VAL A 26 -2.28 -5.50 2.56
N ILE A 27 -1.64 -4.46 3.06
CA ILE A 27 -0.80 -4.51 4.26
C ILE A 27 -1.38 -3.54 5.28
N ASP A 28 -2.01 -4.07 6.32
CA ASP A 28 -2.67 -3.33 7.40
C ASP A 28 -2.65 -4.19 8.66
N ASP A 29 -2.09 -3.69 9.76
CA ASP A 29 -1.96 -4.45 11.01
C ASP A 29 -3.26 -4.51 11.82
N GLU A 30 -4.28 -3.75 11.43
CA GLU A 30 -5.62 -3.81 11.99
C GLU A 30 -6.55 -4.81 11.26
N TYR A 31 -6.08 -5.45 10.18
CA TYR A 31 -6.85 -6.41 9.39
C TYR A 31 -6.43 -7.87 9.67
N PRO A 32 -7.39 -8.81 9.72
CA PRO A 32 -7.07 -10.22 9.86
C PRO A 32 -6.44 -10.78 8.59
N THR A 33 -5.31 -11.47 8.73
CA THR A 33 -4.72 -12.29 7.65
C THR A 33 -5.41 -13.66 7.57
N ILE A 34 -5.17 -14.39 6.48
CA ILE A 34 -5.65 -15.79 6.35
C ILE A 34 -5.13 -16.66 7.50
N ASP A 35 -3.86 -16.48 7.88
CA ASP A 35 -3.25 -17.23 8.98
C ASP A 35 -3.91 -16.89 10.32
N ASP A 36 -4.29 -15.63 10.56
CA ASP A 36 -5.01 -15.21 11.78
C ASP A 36 -6.40 -15.85 11.87
N LEU A 37 -7.09 -15.96 10.73
CA LEU A 37 -8.41 -16.60 10.65
C LEU A 37 -8.36 -18.12 10.90
N ILE A 38 -7.30 -18.80 10.45
CA ILE A 38 -7.14 -20.25 10.60
C ILE A 38 -6.61 -20.61 11.99
N SER A 39 -5.64 -19.85 12.50
CA SER A 39 -4.92 -20.19 13.73
C SER A 39 -5.68 -19.85 15.02
N SER A 40 -6.84 -19.19 14.93
CA SER A 40 -7.70 -18.83 16.07
C SER A 40 -6.97 -18.08 17.19
N THR A 41 -5.86 -17.40 16.87
CA THR A 41 -5.07 -16.61 17.82
C THR A 41 -5.73 -15.25 18.05
N LYS A 42 -6.73 -15.25 18.93
CA LYS A 42 -7.09 -14.27 19.98
C LYS A 42 -7.05 -12.75 19.81
N ASP A 43 -6.77 -12.15 18.66
CA ASP A 43 -6.98 -10.71 18.52
C ASP A 43 -8.41 -10.45 18.05
N SER A 44 -9.20 -9.77 18.90
CA SER A 44 -10.55 -9.34 18.53
C SER A 44 -10.44 -8.16 17.58
N PHE A 45 -10.41 -8.43 16.27
CA PHE A 45 -10.50 -7.40 15.25
C PHE A 45 -11.79 -6.60 15.40
N SER A 46 -11.71 -5.29 15.22
CA SER A 46 -12.89 -4.42 15.33
C SER A 46 -13.89 -4.75 14.21
N GLN A 47 -15.19 -4.66 14.51
CA GLN A 47 -16.22 -4.90 13.49
C GLN A 47 -16.12 -3.91 12.33
N ASP A 48 -15.71 -2.68 12.60
CA ASP A 48 -15.50 -1.65 11.57
C ASP A 48 -14.37 -2.05 10.60
N ASN A 49 -13.27 -2.61 11.11
CA ASN A 49 -12.15 -3.06 10.27
C ASN A 49 -12.51 -4.31 9.47
N ILE A 50 -13.28 -5.24 10.07
CA ILE A 50 -13.84 -6.38 9.33
C ILE A 50 -14.76 -5.90 8.21
N SER A 51 -15.61 -4.90 8.46
CA SER A 51 -16.51 -4.35 7.44
C SER A 51 -15.72 -3.71 6.29
N ARG A 52 -14.70 -2.89 6.60
CA ARG A 52 -13.83 -2.27 5.59
C ARG A 52 -13.09 -3.31 4.75
N LEU A 53 -12.51 -4.33 5.40
CA LEU A 53 -11.84 -5.41 4.69
C LEU A 53 -12.83 -6.17 3.78
N LYS A 54 -14.05 -6.39 4.25
CA LYS A 54 -15.10 -7.01 3.44
C LYS A 54 -15.42 -6.18 2.19
N ASP A 55 -15.54 -4.87 2.31
CA ASP A 55 -15.76 -3.99 1.15
C ASP A 55 -14.63 -4.11 0.13
N ILE A 56 -13.37 -4.18 0.59
CA ILE A 56 -12.20 -4.41 -0.27
C ILE A 56 -12.30 -5.77 -0.97
N ILE A 57 -12.68 -6.83 -0.25
CA ILE A 57 -12.87 -8.17 -0.81
C ILE A 57 -13.96 -8.18 -1.87
N ASP A 58 -15.11 -7.57 -1.57
CA ASP A 58 -16.28 -7.56 -2.45
C ASP A 58 -15.99 -6.78 -3.75
N ILE A 59 -15.28 -5.65 -3.66
CA ILE A 59 -14.81 -4.90 -4.84
C ILE A 59 -13.82 -5.75 -5.63
N SER A 60 -12.79 -6.28 -4.97
CA SER A 60 -11.72 -7.03 -5.64
C SER A 60 -12.24 -8.26 -6.37
N ARG A 61 -13.21 -8.96 -5.79
CA ARG A 61 -13.78 -10.20 -6.35
C ARG A 61 -15.03 -9.99 -7.19
N SER A 62 -15.44 -8.73 -7.42
CA SER A 62 -16.54 -8.42 -8.32
C SER A 62 -16.23 -8.86 -9.75
N GLU A 63 -17.27 -9.10 -10.56
CA GLU A 63 -17.12 -9.48 -11.98
C GLU A 63 -16.39 -8.41 -12.80
N GLU A 64 -16.46 -7.14 -12.38
CA GLU A 64 -15.81 -6.01 -13.05
C GLU A 64 -14.27 -6.08 -12.93
N TYR A 65 -13.76 -6.40 -11.73
CA TYR A 65 -12.33 -6.35 -11.45
C TYR A 65 -11.66 -7.72 -11.48
N ASN A 66 -12.29 -8.74 -10.87
CA ASN A 66 -11.80 -10.11 -10.80
C ASN A 66 -10.32 -10.22 -10.38
N TRP A 67 -9.97 -9.49 -9.32
CA TRP A 67 -8.62 -9.44 -8.76
C TRP A 67 -8.38 -10.57 -7.76
N LEU A 68 -7.15 -11.09 -7.76
CA LEU A 68 -6.62 -11.91 -6.68
C LEU A 68 -6.23 -11.00 -5.53
N LEU A 69 -6.79 -11.23 -4.35
CA LEU A 69 -6.57 -10.42 -3.16
C LEU A 69 -5.85 -11.25 -2.09
N ASP A 70 -4.80 -10.67 -1.51
CA ASP A 70 -4.10 -11.19 -0.34
C ASP A 70 -3.92 -10.11 0.74
N VAL A 71 -3.88 -10.51 2.01
CA VAL A 71 -3.87 -9.60 3.18
C VAL A 71 -2.76 -9.98 4.14
N TYR A 72 -1.95 -9.00 4.51
CA TYR A 72 -0.81 -9.13 5.41
C TYR A 72 -0.90 -8.11 6.54
N ASN A 73 -0.36 -8.45 7.71
CA ASN A 73 -0.35 -7.56 8.88
C ASN A 73 1.01 -6.88 9.09
N GLY A 74 1.95 -7.09 8.17
CA GLY A 74 3.29 -6.52 8.22
C GLY A 74 4.19 -7.16 9.29
N LYS A 75 3.72 -8.09 10.13
CA LYS A 75 4.53 -8.69 11.21
C LYS A 75 5.35 -9.90 10.74
N GLU A 76 5.45 -10.13 9.44
CA GLU A 76 6.16 -11.26 8.88
C GLU A 76 7.65 -11.16 9.22
N LYS A 77 8.20 -12.19 9.89
CA LYS A 77 9.60 -12.23 10.36
C LYS A 77 10.67 -11.96 9.28
N LYS A 78 10.29 -12.00 7.99
CA LYS A 78 11.16 -11.73 6.84
C LYS A 78 11.15 -10.28 6.36
N ILE A 79 10.33 -9.38 6.94
CA ILE A 79 10.39 -7.95 6.61
C ILE A 79 11.77 -7.34 7.00
N GLN A 80 12.53 -8.03 7.87
CA GLN A 80 13.93 -7.70 8.13
C GLN A 80 14.84 -8.30 7.06
N GLU A 81 15.64 -7.44 6.43
CA GLU A 81 16.70 -7.71 5.43
C GLU A 81 16.23 -8.17 4.04
N GLY A 82 15.83 -7.22 3.18
CA GLY A 82 15.69 -7.41 1.72
C GLY A 82 14.69 -8.48 1.27
N THR A 83 14.04 -9.14 2.22
CA THR A 83 13.22 -10.33 2.04
C THR A 83 11.80 -10.02 2.49
N VAL A 84 11.26 -8.90 2.01
CA VAL A 84 9.84 -8.79 1.66
C VAL A 84 9.51 -9.73 0.45
N SER A 85 10.36 -10.77 0.26
CA SER A 85 10.14 -12.20 0.01
C SER A 85 9.21 -12.59 -1.14
N ASN A 86 9.54 -12.22 -2.38
CA ASN A 86 8.98 -12.75 -3.65
C ASN A 86 7.44 -12.73 -3.85
N ARG A 87 6.62 -12.71 -2.80
CA ARG A 87 5.16 -12.77 -2.84
C ARG A 87 4.56 -11.40 -3.14
N LEU A 88 5.11 -10.37 -2.49
CA LEU A 88 4.77 -8.96 -2.78
C LEU A 88 5.34 -8.47 -4.12
N TYR A 89 6.35 -9.16 -4.66
CA TYR A 89 7.01 -8.81 -5.92
C TYR A 89 6.16 -9.09 -7.17
N HIS A 90 5.02 -9.76 -7.02
CA HIS A 90 4.12 -10.11 -8.11
C HIS A 90 2.74 -9.45 -7.99
N SER A 91 2.58 -8.43 -7.14
CA SER A 91 1.33 -7.69 -7.03
C SER A 91 1.33 -6.46 -7.94
N ASP A 92 0.23 -6.20 -8.61
CA ASP A 92 0.05 -5.03 -9.48
C ASP A 92 -0.31 -3.78 -8.64
N LEU A 93 -1.18 -3.98 -7.65
CA LEU A 93 -1.64 -2.95 -6.71
C LEU A 93 -1.31 -3.33 -5.26
N LEU A 94 -0.77 -2.39 -4.49
CA LEU A 94 -0.56 -2.53 -3.04
C LEU A 94 -1.37 -1.46 -2.35
N ILE A 95 -2.19 -1.87 -1.39
CA ILE A 95 -2.85 -0.97 -0.45
C ILE A 95 -2.07 -1.09 0.86
N LEU A 96 -1.38 -0.02 1.25
CA LEU A 96 -0.50 0.01 2.41
C LEU A 96 -1.07 0.98 3.44
N ASP A 97 -1.38 0.51 4.64
CA ASP A 97 -1.56 1.42 5.77
C ASP A 97 -0.21 2.02 6.15
N TYR A 98 -0.16 3.34 6.26
CA TYR A 98 1.07 4.05 6.56
C TYR A 98 1.50 3.85 8.02
N HIS A 99 0.56 3.63 8.95
CA HIS A 99 0.83 3.59 10.39
C HIS A 99 0.92 2.17 10.94
N LEU A 100 1.64 1.29 10.24
CA LEU A 100 1.89 -0.08 10.69
C LEU A 100 2.50 -0.13 12.10
N ASP A 101 2.05 -1.11 12.89
CA ASP A 101 2.44 -1.38 14.28
C ASP A 101 1.93 -0.36 15.32
N GLY A 102 1.01 0.54 14.94
CA GLY A 102 0.30 1.42 15.87
C GLY A 102 1.16 2.39 16.69
N GLU A 103 2.48 2.44 16.45
CA GLU A 103 3.37 3.39 17.11
C GLU A 103 3.33 4.74 16.38
N ASP A 104 2.49 5.64 16.89
CA ASP A 104 2.43 7.07 16.54
C ASP A 104 3.71 7.85 16.94
N SER A 105 4.87 7.19 17.02
CA SER A 105 6.17 7.83 17.33
C SER A 105 6.64 8.78 16.21
N GLY A 106 5.84 8.97 15.16
CA GLY A 106 5.98 9.98 14.13
C GLY A 106 6.83 9.54 12.94
N TYR A 107 7.63 8.49 13.06
CA TYR A 107 8.42 7.97 11.93
C TYR A 107 7.97 6.55 11.61
N CYS A 108 7.03 6.43 10.67
CA CYS A 108 6.46 5.17 10.18
C CYS A 108 7.47 4.37 9.33
N LYS A 109 8.59 4.01 9.95
CA LYS A 109 9.79 3.47 9.32
C LYS A 109 9.50 2.22 8.49
N LYS A 110 8.65 1.33 9.02
CA LYS A 110 8.31 0.06 8.38
C LYS A 110 7.62 0.28 7.02
N SER A 111 6.64 1.17 6.98
CA SER A 111 5.93 1.55 5.75
C SER A 111 6.87 2.23 4.76
N ILE A 112 7.74 3.12 5.24
CA ILE A 112 8.77 3.75 4.40
C ILE A 112 9.76 2.73 3.83
N ASP A 113 10.22 1.77 4.63
CA ASP A 113 11.14 0.73 4.19
C ASP A 113 10.47 -0.19 3.14
N ILE A 114 9.18 -0.52 3.31
CA ILE A 114 8.40 -1.23 2.28
C ILE A 114 8.37 -0.42 0.97
N ILE A 115 8.03 0.87 1.02
CA ILE A 115 7.95 1.73 -0.17
C ILE A 115 9.31 1.85 -0.87
N LYS A 116 10.40 2.01 -0.11
CA LYS A 116 11.77 2.04 -0.68
C LYS A 116 12.11 0.76 -1.43
N ASN A 117 11.86 -0.39 -0.82
CA ASN A 117 12.11 -1.69 -1.47
C ASN A 117 11.26 -1.85 -2.74
N LEU A 118 10.02 -1.36 -2.74
CA LEU A 118 9.16 -1.38 -3.93
C LEU A 118 9.62 -0.41 -5.02
N SER A 119 10.22 0.72 -4.66
CA SER A 119 10.74 1.69 -5.64
C SER A 119 11.90 1.15 -6.48
N GLU A 120 12.64 0.18 -5.94
CA GLU A 120 13.68 -0.54 -6.66
C GLU A 120 13.12 -1.67 -7.55
N ASN A 121 11.86 -2.05 -7.33
CA ASN A 121 11.18 -3.13 -8.04
C ASN A 121 10.46 -2.62 -9.30
N ARG A 122 10.72 -3.27 -10.45
CA ARG A 122 10.10 -2.95 -11.75
C ARG A 122 8.78 -3.67 -12.03
N HIS A 123 8.33 -4.53 -11.13
CA HIS A 123 7.13 -5.36 -11.31
C HIS A 123 5.89 -4.80 -10.59
N PHE A 124 5.98 -3.58 -10.09
CA PHE A 124 4.90 -2.94 -9.35
C PHE A 124 4.27 -1.81 -10.15
N ASN A 125 2.94 -1.78 -10.27
CA ASN A 125 2.25 -0.73 -11.04
C ASN A 125 1.81 0.43 -10.15
N ILE A 126 1.13 0.17 -9.01
CA ILE A 126 0.52 1.22 -8.19
C ILE A 126 0.57 0.90 -6.70
N VAL A 127 1.16 1.78 -5.88
CA VAL A 127 1.02 1.76 -4.42
C VAL A 127 0.00 2.81 -3.98
N ALA A 128 -1.09 2.37 -3.36
CA ALA A 128 -2.06 3.23 -2.69
C ALA A 128 -1.76 3.25 -1.19
N VAL A 129 -1.40 4.42 -0.67
CA VAL A 129 -1.08 4.60 0.75
C VAL A 129 -2.30 5.14 1.48
N HIS A 130 -2.80 4.39 2.46
CA HIS A 130 -3.82 4.83 3.40
C HIS A 130 -3.14 5.48 4.61
N THR A 131 -3.65 6.61 5.07
CA THR A 131 -3.02 7.33 6.19
C THR A 131 -4.03 8.14 6.98
N LYS A 132 -3.91 8.09 8.30
CA LYS A 132 -4.59 9.00 9.24
C LYS A 132 -3.80 10.33 9.38
N GLY A 133 -2.54 10.32 8.91
CA GLY A 133 -1.48 11.32 9.08
C GLY A 133 -1.15 11.66 10.53
N TYR A 134 -0.29 12.65 10.77
CA TYR A 134 0.41 12.80 12.06
C TYR A 134 -0.35 13.54 13.17
N ASP A 135 -1.42 14.29 12.85
CA ASP A 135 -2.33 14.86 13.86
C ASP A 135 -3.79 15.07 13.38
N GLY A 136 -4.71 15.14 14.36
CA GLY A 136 -6.16 15.22 14.14
C GLY A 136 -6.69 16.56 13.61
N GLN A 137 -5.82 17.50 13.19
CA GLN A 137 -6.21 18.81 12.67
C GLN A 137 -5.61 19.11 11.29
N LYS A 138 -5.90 18.25 10.31
CA LYS A 138 -5.82 18.56 8.87
C LYS A 138 -4.48 19.20 8.42
N GLY A 139 -3.36 18.56 8.77
CA GLY A 139 -2.06 18.72 8.10
C GLY A 139 -1.55 17.44 7.40
N SER A 140 -2.37 16.39 7.33
CA SER A 140 -1.85 15.06 7.64
C SER A 140 -1.37 14.20 6.44
N VAL A 141 -1.91 14.37 5.22
CA VAL A 141 -1.51 13.57 4.03
C VAL A 141 -0.30 14.15 3.29
N ASN A 142 -0.19 15.49 3.22
CA ASN A 142 0.91 16.15 2.51
C ASN A 142 2.25 15.91 3.21
N GLU A 143 2.27 15.85 4.54
CA GLU A 143 3.46 15.53 5.33
C GLU A 143 3.91 14.10 5.07
N VAL A 144 2.98 13.14 5.09
CA VAL A 144 3.24 11.74 4.71
C VAL A 144 3.78 11.65 3.27
N LEU A 145 3.22 12.41 2.35
CA LEU A 145 3.72 12.47 0.97
C LEU A 145 5.15 13.03 0.91
N ILE A 146 5.43 14.12 1.65
CA ILE A 146 6.77 14.71 1.74
C ILE A 146 7.75 13.70 2.33
N ASP A 147 7.38 12.96 3.37
CA ASP A 147 8.23 11.94 3.96
C ASP A 147 8.54 10.83 2.97
N ILE A 148 7.52 10.33 2.25
CA ILE A 148 7.71 9.33 1.21
C ILE A 148 8.67 9.85 0.13
N ILE A 149 8.41 11.04 -0.43
CA ILE A 149 9.25 11.62 -1.48
C ILE A 149 10.68 11.83 -0.98
N THR A 150 10.86 12.39 0.21
CA THR A 150 12.17 12.66 0.82
C THR A 150 12.92 11.36 1.08
N SER A 151 12.20 10.32 1.49
CA SER A 151 12.79 9.00 1.75
C SER A 151 13.27 8.31 0.46
N LEU A 152 12.65 8.61 -0.68
CA LEU A 152 12.99 8.07 -2.00
C LEU A 152 14.07 8.87 -2.73
N GLN A 153 14.45 10.05 -2.23
CA GLN A 153 15.55 10.83 -2.82
C GLN A 153 16.90 10.16 -2.54
N GLU A 154 17.79 10.17 -3.52
CA GLU A 154 19.19 9.83 -3.30
C GLU A 154 19.79 10.77 -2.25
N ARG A 155 20.57 10.22 -1.31
CA ARG A 155 21.27 11.04 -0.33
C ARG A 155 22.21 12.01 -1.06
N PRO A 156 22.12 13.32 -0.79
CA PRO A 156 23.00 14.28 -1.43
C PRO A 156 24.46 13.95 -1.07
N ALA A 157 25.31 13.86 -2.09
CA ALA A 157 26.74 13.68 -1.91
C ALA A 157 27.34 14.98 -1.37
N ILE A 158 27.52 15.07 -0.05
CA ILE A 158 28.23 16.18 0.56
C ILE A 158 29.73 15.95 0.27
N SER A 159 30.27 16.72 -0.65
CA SER A 159 31.72 16.79 -0.86
C SER A 159 32.31 17.54 0.33
N ILE A 160 32.95 16.83 1.25
CA ILE A 160 33.69 17.39 2.39
C ILE A 160 35.14 17.57 1.98
#